data_AF-A0A6A6G334-F1
#
_entry.id   AF-A0A6A6G334-F1
#
_cell.length_a   1.000
_cell.length_b   1.000
_cell.length_c   1.000
_cell.angle_alpha   90.00
_cell.angle_beta   90.00
_cell.angle_gamma   90.00
#
_symmetry.space_group_name_H-M   'P 1'
#
loop_
_entity.id
_entity.type
_entity.pdbx_description
1 polymer ?
#
loop_
_entity_poly.entity_id
_entity_poly.type
_entity_poly.pdbx_seq_one_letter_code
_entity_poly.pdbx_strand_id
1 'polypeptide(L)'
;MSKFSQWGHFTQVVWKDSTKVGCATWRCKSVKDGAGNPMSSAYGGDVTYCNYQGPGNYGGEYANNVGRPTKTQNIAPTAGVDQKSIAKAYSAKTGQKWTV
;
A
#
# COMPACT_ATOMS: atom_id res chain seq x y z
N MET A 1 3.31 -9.77 -20.50
CA MET A 1 3.91 -8.96 -19.42
C MET A 1 4.39 -9.90 -18.31
N SER A 2 5.69 -10.22 -18.24
CA SER A 2 6.24 -11.02 -17.13
C SER A 2 6.59 -10.11 -15.95
N LYS A 3 6.39 -10.56 -14.70
CA LYS A 3 6.70 -9.87 -13.42
C LYS A 3 5.71 -8.82 -12.90
N PHE A 4 4.44 -8.82 -13.37
CA PHE A 4 3.42 -7.89 -12.85
C PHE A 4 3.32 -7.89 -11.32
N SER A 5 3.47 -9.04 -10.65
CA SER A 5 3.46 -9.14 -9.19
C SER A 5 4.52 -8.29 -8.49
N GLN A 6 5.63 -7.96 -9.17
CA GLN A 6 6.73 -7.18 -8.60
C GLN A 6 6.50 -5.67 -8.67
N TRP A 7 5.69 -5.19 -9.62
CA TRP A 7 5.56 -3.75 -9.90
C TRP A 7 4.11 -3.24 -9.95
N GLY A 8 3.11 -4.13 -10.02
CA GLY A 8 1.70 -3.77 -10.16
C GLY A 8 1.13 -2.93 -9.01
N HIS A 9 1.63 -3.19 -7.79
CA HIS A 9 1.29 -2.38 -6.61
C HIS A 9 1.82 -0.94 -6.76
N PHE A 10 3.07 -0.78 -7.22
CA PHE A 10 3.65 0.53 -7.46
C PHE A 10 2.87 1.30 -8.53
N THR A 11 2.62 0.68 -9.68
CA THR A 11 1.94 1.35 -10.79
C THR A 11 0.50 1.73 -10.46
N GLN A 12 -0.18 0.98 -9.59
CA GLN A 12 -1.50 1.39 -9.07
C GLN A 12 -1.41 2.65 -8.18
N VAL A 13 -0.40 2.76 -7.31
CA VAL A 13 -0.23 3.93 -6.43
C VAL A 13 -0.01 5.21 -7.23
N VAL A 14 0.73 5.13 -8.33
CA VAL A 14 1.09 6.30 -9.16
C VAL A 14 0.21 6.43 -10.41
N TRP A 15 -0.88 5.68 -10.50
CA TRP A 15 -1.77 5.68 -11.66
C TRP A 15 -2.51 7.02 -11.73
N LYS A 16 -2.30 7.78 -12.81
CA LYS A 16 -2.82 9.14 -12.98
C LYS A 16 -4.33 9.25 -12.80
N ASP A 17 -5.09 8.30 -13.34
CA ASP A 17 -6.56 8.33 -13.28
C ASP A 17 -7.14 7.83 -11.94
N SER A 18 -6.29 7.28 -11.05
CA SER A 18 -6.70 6.85 -9.71
C SER A 18 -6.73 8.05 -8.75
N THR A 19 -7.87 8.73 -8.69
CA THR A 19 -7.98 10.02 -7.99
C THR A 19 -8.36 9.90 -6.51
N LYS A 20 -8.83 8.74 -6.06
CA LYS A 20 -9.10 8.49 -4.64
C LYS A 20 -8.65 7.11 -4.23
N VAL A 21 -8.23 6.99 -2.97
CA VAL A 21 -7.89 5.72 -2.34
C VAL A 21 -8.62 5.60 -1.00
N GLY A 22 -9.16 4.41 -0.74
CA GLY A 22 -9.71 4.04 0.57
C GLY A 22 -8.95 2.83 1.08
N CYS A 23 -8.37 2.93 2.28
CA CYS A 23 -7.60 1.86 2.90
C CYS A 23 -8.20 1.41 4.23
N ALA A 24 -8.08 0.13 4.54
CA ALA A 24 -8.42 -0.44 5.82
C ALA A 24 -7.36 -1.44 6.27
N THR A 25 -6.98 -1.37 7.54
CA THR A 25 -6.07 -2.33 8.18
C THR A 25 -6.84 -3.15 9.20
N TRP A 26 -6.69 -4.47 9.12
CA TRP A 26 -7.30 -5.43 10.04
C TRP A 26 -6.28 -6.42 10.59
N ARG A 27 -6.36 -6.70 11.89
CA ARG A 27 -5.53 -7.71 12.55
C ARG A 27 -6.15 -9.09 12.33
N CYS A 28 -5.51 -9.91 11.51
CA CYS A 28 -5.93 -11.29 11.31
C CYS A 28 -5.16 -12.21 12.29
N LYS A 29 -5.81 -13.23 12.86
CA LYS A 29 -5.12 -14.27 13.66
C LYS A 29 -4.22 -15.17 12.79
N SER A 30 -4.56 -15.28 11.52
CA SER A 30 -3.79 -15.97 10.48
C SER A 30 -4.10 -15.32 9.14
N VAL A 31 -3.09 -15.13 8.30
CA VAL A 31 -3.25 -14.67 6.92
C VAL A 31 -2.80 -15.82 6.03
N LYS A 32 -3.63 -16.18 5.05
CA LYS A 32 -3.32 -17.22 4.08
C LYS A 32 -3.22 -16.61 2.68
N ASP A 33 -2.34 -17.15 1.84
CA ASP A 33 -2.29 -16.80 0.42
C ASP A 33 -3.50 -17.40 -0.33
N GLY A 34 -3.60 -17.13 -1.63
CA GLY A 34 -4.67 -17.65 -2.49
C GLY A 34 -4.67 -19.18 -2.65
N ALA A 35 -3.60 -19.87 -2.23
CA ALA A 35 -3.49 -21.33 -2.21
C ALA A 35 -3.72 -21.91 -0.80
N GLY A 36 -4.01 -21.06 0.20
CA GLY A 36 -4.27 -21.47 1.58
C GLY A 36 -3.01 -21.60 2.45
N ASN A 37 -1.82 -21.30 1.94
CA ASN A 37 -0.58 -21.35 2.71
C ASN A 37 -0.50 -20.13 3.65
N PRO A 38 -0.02 -20.29 4.89
CA PRO A 38 0.17 -19.16 5.78
C PRO A 38 1.17 -18.15 5.19
N MET A 39 0.73 -16.91 5.01
CA MET A 39 1.52 -15.79 4.46
C MET A 39 2.59 -15.30 5.44
N SER A 40 2.48 -15.68 6.72
CA SER A 40 3.46 -15.47 7.78
C SER A 40 3.60 -16.75 8.59
N SER A 41 4.83 -17.22 8.79
CA SER A 41 5.17 -18.35 9.66
C SER A 41 4.96 -18.05 11.16
N ALA A 42 4.85 -16.77 11.52
CA ALA A 42 4.43 -16.32 12.85
C ALA A 42 2.96 -15.88 12.83
N TYR A 43 2.15 -16.45 13.72
CA TYR A 43 0.72 -16.15 13.87
C TYR A 43 0.37 -14.66 13.76
N GLY A 44 -0.62 -14.39 12.91
CA GLY A 44 -1.36 -13.14 12.78
C GLY A 44 -0.58 -11.90 12.34
N GLY A 45 -1.02 -11.31 11.23
CA GLY A 45 -0.49 -10.05 10.69
C GLY A 45 -1.57 -8.99 10.58
N ASP A 46 -1.16 -7.73 10.63
CA ASP A 46 -1.98 -6.63 10.14
C ASP A 46 -2.04 -6.70 8.63
N VAL A 47 -3.23 -6.82 8.08
CA VAL A 47 -3.44 -6.80 6.64
C VAL A 47 -4.07 -5.48 6.27
N THR A 48 -3.38 -4.73 5.41
CA THR A 48 -3.88 -3.49 4.85
C THR A 48 -4.37 -3.76 3.43
N TYR A 49 -5.63 -3.43 3.17
CA TYR A 49 -6.22 -3.42 1.84
C TYR A 49 -6.50 -1.98 1.43
N CYS A 50 -6.20 -1.64 0.18
CA CYS A 50 -6.50 -0.33 -0.40
C CYS A 50 -7.24 -0.52 -1.72
N ASN A 51 -8.38 0.15 -1.85
CA ASN A 51 -9.15 0.24 -3.09
C ASN A 51 -8.98 1.62 -3.71
N TYR A 52 -8.82 1.66 -5.02
CA TYR A 52 -8.60 2.88 -5.79
C TYR A 52 -9.85 3.20 -6.63
N GLN A 53 -10.38 4.40 -6.47
CA GLN A 53 -11.40 4.92 -7.38
C GLN A 53 -10.71 5.35 -8.68
N GLY A 54 -11.08 4.70 -9.79
CA GLY A 54 -10.29 4.68 -11.02
C GLY A 54 -9.27 3.55 -10.95
N PRO A 55 -9.68 2.27 -11.10
CA PRO A 55 -8.74 1.14 -11.07
C PRO A 55 -7.64 1.35 -12.12
N GLY A 56 -6.42 0.98 -11.78
CA GLY A 56 -5.27 1.14 -12.66
C GLY A 56 -4.85 -0.17 -13.32
N ASN A 57 -3.63 -0.17 -13.87
CA ASN A 57 -2.99 -1.36 -14.43
C ASN A 57 -3.68 -1.95 -15.67
N TYR A 58 -4.38 -1.12 -16.43
CA TYR A 58 -4.90 -1.52 -17.74
C TYR A 58 -3.76 -1.73 -18.74
N GLY A 59 -3.75 -2.90 -19.38
CA GLY A 59 -2.75 -3.26 -20.39
C GLY A 59 -2.77 -2.27 -21.56
N GLY A 60 -1.60 -1.72 -21.89
CA GLY A 60 -1.46 -0.72 -22.95
C GLY A 60 -1.58 0.74 -22.51
N GLU A 61 -1.98 1.01 -21.26
CA GLU A 61 -2.26 2.38 -20.79
C GLU A 61 -1.17 2.98 -19.90
N TYR A 62 -0.10 2.22 -19.60
CA TYR A 62 0.97 2.63 -18.68
C TYR A 62 1.66 3.93 -19.07
N ALA A 63 1.89 4.17 -20.37
CA ALA A 63 2.60 5.37 -20.82
C ALA A 63 1.83 6.68 -20.52
N ASN A 64 0.50 6.60 -20.47
CA ASN A 64 -0.37 7.75 -20.19
C ASN A 64 -0.61 7.93 -18.68
N ASN A 65 -0.51 6.83 -17.92
CA ASN A 65 -0.92 6.80 -16.52
C ASN A 65 0.23 6.71 -15.51
N VAL A 66 1.43 6.29 -15.91
CA VAL A 66 2.62 6.21 -15.04
C VAL A 66 3.63 7.27 -15.50
N GLY A 67 3.70 8.36 -14.74
CA GLY A 67 4.60 9.47 -15.03
C GLY A 67 6.07 9.07 -15.03
N ARG A 68 6.87 9.73 -15.86
CA ARG A 68 8.35 9.59 -15.81
C ARG A 68 8.86 10.28 -14.54
N PRO A 69 9.82 9.68 -13.82
CA PRO A 69 10.45 10.35 -12.69
C PRO A 69 11.05 11.69 -13.11
N THR A 70 10.67 12.75 -12.40
CA THR A 70 11.31 14.06 -12.56
C THR A 70 12.54 14.10 -11.65
N LYS A 71 13.61 14.78 -12.07
CA LYS A 71 14.81 14.97 -11.21
C LYS A 71 14.54 15.84 -9.98
N THR A 72 13.34 16.41 -9.86
CA THR A 72 12.89 17.21 -8.73
C THR A 72 12.28 16.32 -7.67
N GLN A 73 12.84 16.35 -6.46
CA GLN A 73 12.26 15.70 -5.29
C GLN A 73 11.08 16.54 -4.77
N ASN A 74 9.87 16.19 -5.20
CA ASN A 74 8.65 16.91 -4.83
C ASN A 74 7.98 16.34 -3.57
N ILE A 75 8.58 15.31 -2.96
CA ILE A 75 8.15 14.74 -1.70
C ILE A 75 9.19 15.09 -0.65
N ALA A 76 8.78 15.88 0.36
CA ALA A 76 9.62 16.15 1.52
C ALA A 76 10.13 14.82 2.12
N PRO A 77 11.28 14.77 2.78
CA PRO A 77 11.83 13.50 3.31
C PRO A 77 10.87 12.71 4.21
N THR A 78 9.92 13.39 4.85
CA THR A 78 8.88 12.78 5.68
C THR A 78 7.59 12.50 4.92
N ALA A 79 7.45 12.97 3.67
CA ALA A 79 6.21 12.99 2.90
C ALA A 79 5.03 13.67 3.62
N GLY A 80 5.30 14.56 4.60
CA GLY A 80 4.27 15.11 5.47
C GLY A 80 3.65 14.07 6.42
N VAL A 81 4.26 12.88 6.54
CA VAL A 81 3.83 11.80 7.41
C VAL A 81 4.23 12.13 8.84
N ASP A 82 3.24 12.42 9.68
CA ASP A 82 3.43 12.52 11.12
C ASP A 82 3.48 11.11 11.72
N GLN A 83 4.69 10.56 11.75
CA GLN A 83 4.95 9.22 12.26
C GLN A 83 4.50 9.06 13.73
N LYS A 84 4.52 10.13 14.54
CA LYS A 84 4.12 10.08 15.95
C LYS A 84 2.59 9.97 16.08
N SER A 85 1.83 10.71 15.29
CA SER A 85 0.36 10.58 15.32
C SER A 85 -0.09 9.22 14.78
N ILE A 86 0.59 8.69 13.75
CA ILE A 86 0.32 7.33 13.25
C ILE A 86 0.67 6.29 14.32
N ALA A 87 1.81 6.40 14.99
CA ALA A 87 2.20 5.53 16.12
C ALA A 87 1.17 5.54 17.25
N LYS A 88 0.68 6.73 17.62
CA LYS A 88 -0.36 6.88 18.64
C LYS A 88 -1.68 6.24 18.19
N ALA A 89 -2.14 6.53 16.97
CA ALA A 89 -3.39 6.01 16.43
C ALA A 89 -3.36 4.48 16.26
N TYR A 90 -2.25 3.95 15.75
CA TYR A 90 -2.01 2.51 15.61
C TYR A 90 -2.02 1.82 16.97
N SER A 91 -1.28 2.35 17.95
CA SER A 91 -1.22 1.76 19.28
C SER A 91 -2.57 1.79 19.99
N ALA A 92 -3.34 2.86 19.83
CA ALA A 92 -4.69 2.97 20.37
C ALA A 92 -5.66 1.95 19.74
N LYS A 93 -5.54 1.68 18.44
CA LYS A 93 -6.44 0.79 17.70
C LYS A 93 -6.11 -0.69 17.86
N THR A 94 -4.83 -1.02 18.05
CA THR A 94 -4.35 -2.42 18.06
C THR A 94 -3.91 -2.90 19.44
N GLY A 95 -3.63 -1.99 20.37
CA GLY A 95 -2.99 -2.31 21.66
C GLY A 95 -1.49 -2.61 21.56
N GLN A 96 -0.90 -2.55 20.35
CA GLN A 96 0.52 -2.81 20.13
C GLN A 96 1.31 -1.50 20.19
N LYS A 97 2.46 -1.51 20.88
CA LYS A 97 3.31 -0.33 20.96
C LYS A 97 4.15 -0.20 19.69
N TRP A 98 3.83 0.77 18.83
CA TRP A 98 4.73 1.20 17.76
C TRP A 98 5.54 2.41 18.25
N THR A 99 6.86 2.26 18.37
CA THR A 99 7.80 3.34 18.69
C THR A 99 8.49 3.81 17.42
N VAL A 100 8.44 5.13 17.21
CA VAL A 100 9.12 5.87 16.13
C VAL A 100 10.27 6.68 16.69
#